data_AF-A0A075HWP1-F1
#
_entry.id   AF-A0A075HWP1-F1
#
_cell.length_a   1.000
_cell.length_b   1.000
_cell.length_c   1.000
_cell.angle_alpha   90.00
_cell.angle_beta   90.00
_cell.angle_gamma   90.00
#
_symmetry.space_group_name_H-M   'P 1'
#
loop_
_entity.id
_entity.type
_entity.pdbx_description
1 polymer ?
#
loop_
_entity_poly.entity_id
_entity_poly.type
_entity_poly.pdbx_seq_one_letter_code
_entity_poly.pdbx_strand_id
1 'polypeptide(L)'
;MSITTLDPVEKLLDKADSGHLIIKNPNVLRHDYIPDRILHRDKQQELVTQSLIPLYQKSIPPNLLVYGKPGTGKTLVVKKVLKQIQDRVDKNSYQIKITITNAKDQSNLYNVLVDLGRQLGLKSKKTPNDKLWLPSTGLSISEVFNRILYTIEKIKSTRFLLLTKLIILLNLLIKQARTYFTQSQGQT
;
A
#
# COMPACT_ATOMS: atom_id res chain seq x y z
N MET A 1 -7.77 -51.10 36.29
CA MET A 1 -8.32 -49.82 35.80
C MET A 1 -7.17 -49.04 35.20
N SER A 2 -6.99 -49.14 33.88
CA SER A 2 -5.85 -48.54 33.19
C SER A 2 -6.13 -47.06 32.96
N ILE A 3 -5.37 -46.21 33.63
CA ILE A 3 -5.40 -44.76 33.46
C ILE A 3 -4.61 -44.48 32.19
N THR A 4 -5.20 -44.71 31.02
CA THR A 4 -4.58 -44.35 29.76
C THR A 4 -4.58 -42.83 29.70
N THR A 5 -3.45 -42.22 30.05
CA THR A 5 -3.25 -40.78 29.87
C THR A 5 -3.47 -40.49 28.40
N LEU A 6 -4.60 -39.84 28.09
CA LEU A 6 -4.98 -39.50 26.73
C LEU A 6 -3.78 -38.84 26.04
N ASP A 7 -3.47 -39.28 24.83
CA ASP A 7 -2.39 -38.72 24.05
C ASP A 7 -2.52 -37.18 23.98
N PRO A 8 -1.45 -36.42 24.24
CA PRO A 8 -1.53 -34.96 24.30
C PRO A 8 -1.96 -34.32 22.97
N VAL A 9 -1.78 -34.99 21.83
CA VAL A 9 -2.27 -34.50 20.53
C VAL A 9 -3.78 -34.68 20.45
N GLU A 10 -4.29 -35.87 20.76
CA GLU A 10 -5.75 -36.14 20.82
C GLU A 10 -6.46 -35.16 21.76
N LYS A 11 -5.90 -34.91 22.95
CA LYS A 11 -6.45 -33.94 23.91
C LYS A 11 -6.53 -32.51 23.35
N LEU A 12 -5.61 -32.13 22.46
CA LEU A 12 -5.62 -30.81 21.82
C LEU A 12 -6.59 -30.76 20.64
N LEU A 13 -6.73 -31.85 19.89
CA LEU A 13 -7.70 -31.97 18.80
C LEU A 13 -9.13 -31.94 19.34
N ASP A 14 -9.43 -32.70 20.40
CA ASP A 14 -10.73 -32.66 21.09
C ASP A 14 -11.08 -31.24 21.58
N LYS A 15 -10.09 -30.50 22.07
CA LYS A 15 -10.25 -29.09 22.48
C LYS A 15 -10.49 -28.15 21.30
N ALA A 16 -9.91 -28.45 20.13
CA ALA A 16 -10.15 -27.71 18.91
C ALA A 16 -11.59 -27.93 18.42
N ASP A 17 -12.03 -29.19 18.39
CA ASP A 17 -13.36 -29.58 17.93
C ASP A 17 -14.47 -29.08 18.87
N SER A 18 -14.23 -29.11 20.19
CA SER A 18 -15.14 -28.54 21.19
C SER A 18 -15.12 -27.01 21.28
N GLY A 19 -14.26 -26.33 20.50
CA GLY A 19 -14.16 -24.87 20.50
C GLY A 19 -13.55 -24.26 21.77
N HIS A 20 -12.92 -25.07 22.62
CA HIS A 20 -12.25 -24.66 23.86
C HIS A 20 -10.78 -24.25 23.66
N LEU A 21 -10.47 -23.68 22.50
CA LEU A 21 -9.15 -23.10 22.22
C LEU A 21 -8.99 -21.75 22.93
N ILE A 22 -7.78 -21.50 23.45
CA ILE A 22 -7.41 -20.21 24.05
C ILE A 22 -7.50 -19.09 23.01
N ILE A 23 -7.08 -19.38 21.78
CA ILE A 23 -7.09 -18.44 20.66
C ILE A 23 -8.26 -18.79 19.76
N LYS A 24 -9.32 -17.98 19.81
CA LYS A 24 -10.51 -18.16 18.96
C LYS A 24 -10.25 -17.84 17.49
N ASN A 25 -9.43 -16.83 17.22
CA ASN A 25 -9.08 -16.42 15.86
C ASN A 25 -7.59 -16.03 15.79
N PRO A 26 -6.71 -16.93 15.32
CA PRO A 26 -5.28 -16.65 15.20
C PRO A 26 -4.95 -15.50 14.24
N ASN A 27 -5.84 -15.16 13.31
CA ASN A 27 -5.58 -14.12 12.31
C ASN A 27 -5.45 -12.72 12.92
N VAL A 28 -6.07 -12.47 14.08
CA VAL A 28 -5.98 -11.16 14.76
C VAL A 28 -4.59 -10.89 15.34
N LEU A 29 -3.77 -11.94 15.49
CA LEU A 29 -2.41 -11.85 16.02
C LEU A 29 -1.36 -11.65 14.93
N ARG A 30 -1.75 -11.71 13.65
CA ARG A 30 -0.81 -11.51 12.54
C ARG A 30 -0.35 -10.05 12.48
N HIS A 31 0.90 -9.84 12.06
CA HIS A 31 1.50 -8.50 11.98
C HIS A 31 0.84 -7.58 10.94
N ASP A 32 0.09 -8.13 10.00
CA ASP A 32 -0.62 -7.45 8.93
C ASP A 32 -2.11 -7.26 9.23
N TYR A 33 -2.59 -7.75 10.38
CA TYR A 33 -3.96 -7.55 10.81
C TYR A 33 -4.25 -6.05 11.01
N ILE A 34 -5.36 -5.58 10.44
CA ILE A 34 -5.85 -4.22 10.60
C ILE A 34 -7.17 -4.27 11.37
N PRO A 35 -7.22 -3.84 12.64
CA PRO A 35 -8.44 -3.84 13.42
C PRO A 35 -9.38 -2.71 12.99
N ASP A 36 -10.69 -2.89 13.22
CA ASP A 36 -11.72 -1.89 12.91
C ASP A 36 -11.52 -0.59 13.71
N ARG A 37 -11.04 -0.71 14.95
CA ARG A 37 -10.71 0.43 15.82
C ARG A 37 -9.25 0.35 16.26
N ILE A 38 -8.55 1.49 16.18
CA ILE A 38 -7.20 1.64 16.74
C ILE A 38 -7.37 2.50 17.99
N LEU A 39 -7.10 1.92 19.16
CA LEU A 39 -7.22 2.63 20.43
C LEU A 39 -6.07 3.64 20.61
N HIS A 40 -6.35 4.75 21.29
CA HIS A 40 -5.37 5.79 21.66
C HIS A 40 -4.63 6.43 20.46
N ARG A 41 -5.23 6.39 19.27
CA ARG A 41 -4.65 6.94 18.03
C ARG A 41 -5.61 7.86 17.29
N ASP A 42 -6.63 8.39 17.96
CA ASP A 42 -7.68 9.19 17.33
C ASP A 42 -7.10 10.48 16.73
N LYS A 43 -6.33 11.24 17.50
CA LYS A 43 -5.63 12.45 17.02
C LYS A 43 -4.72 12.19 15.81
N GLN A 44 -3.97 11.08 15.81
CA GLN A 44 -3.10 10.76 14.67
C GLN A 44 -3.91 10.31 13.44
N GLN A 45 -5.02 9.59 13.63
CA GLN A 45 -5.94 9.24 12.54
C GLN A 45 -6.54 10.52 11.94
N GLU A 46 -6.96 11.48 12.76
CA GLU A 46 -7.49 12.78 12.32
C GLU A 46 -6.47 13.57 11.49
N LEU A 47 -5.24 13.74 11.98
CA LEU A 47 -4.19 14.49 11.27
C LEU A 47 -3.83 13.86 9.91
N VAL A 48 -3.70 12.53 9.88
CA VAL A 48 -3.43 11.79 8.64
C VAL A 48 -4.63 11.94 7.68
N THR A 49 -5.85 11.86 8.21
CA THR A 49 -7.08 12.03 7.40
C THR A 49 -7.15 13.44 6.82
N GLN A 50 -6.95 14.49 7.63
CA GLN A 50 -6.96 15.88 7.17
C GLN A 50 -5.97 16.12 6.03
N SER A 51 -4.77 15.55 6.15
CA SER A 51 -3.74 15.63 5.10
C SER A 51 -4.14 14.89 3.82
N LEU A 52 -5.00 13.87 3.91
CA LEU A 52 -5.43 13.04 2.78
C LEU A 52 -6.85 13.35 2.29
N ILE A 53 -7.63 14.21 2.96
CA ILE A 53 -8.93 14.70 2.48
C ILE A 53 -8.88 15.22 1.04
N PRO A 54 -7.83 15.95 0.59
CA PRO A 54 -7.70 16.36 -0.80
C PRO A 54 -7.82 15.19 -1.80
N LEU A 55 -7.32 14.00 -1.44
CA LEU A 55 -7.44 12.80 -2.27
C LEU A 55 -8.92 12.45 -2.53
N TYR A 56 -9.75 12.50 -1.48
CA TYR A 56 -11.19 12.28 -1.58
C TYR A 56 -11.89 13.38 -2.38
N GLN A 57 -11.44 14.63 -2.26
CA GLN A 57 -11.95 15.79 -3.01
C GLN A 57 -11.42 15.88 -4.45
N LYS A 58 -10.77 14.83 -4.97
CA LYS A 58 -10.19 14.81 -6.32
C LYS A 58 -9.15 15.91 -6.54
N SER A 59 -8.44 16.33 -5.49
CA SER A 59 -7.33 17.28 -5.55
C SER A 59 -6.01 16.60 -5.11
N ILE A 60 -4.88 17.30 -5.25
CA ILE A 60 -3.56 16.72 -4.95
C ILE A 60 -3.31 16.91 -3.45
N PRO A 61 -3.16 15.83 -2.66
CA PRO A 61 -2.84 15.98 -1.25
C PRO A 61 -1.41 16.52 -1.05
N PRO A 62 -1.14 17.21 0.06
CA PRO A 62 0.22 17.55 0.46
C PRO A 62 1.04 16.28 0.73
N ASN A 63 2.37 16.44 0.67
CA ASN A 63 3.29 15.39 1.10
C ASN A 63 3.15 15.17 2.62
N LEU A 64 2.99 13.91 3.04
CA LEU A 64 2.87 13.53 4.43
C LEU A 64 4.06 12.67 4.88
N LEU A 65 4.76 13.11 5.92
CA LEU A 65 5.80 12.33 6.59
C LEU A 65 5.35 11.92 7.99
N VAL A 66 5.34 10.61 8.26
CA VAL A 66 4.96 10.06 9.58
C VAL A 66 6.17 9.42 10.23
N TYR A 67 6.63 9.96 11.37
CA TYR A 67 7.87 9.52 12.05
C TYR A 67 7.64 9.05 13.49
N GLY A 68 8.60 8.28 14.01
CA GLY A 68 8.66 7.83 15.41
C GLY A 68 9.29 6.43 15.56
N LYS A 69 9.34 5.91 16.79
CA LYS A 69 9.95 4.60 17.09
C LYS A 69 9.30 3.41 16.33
N PRO A 70 10.03 2.35 15.98
CA PRO A 70 9.44 1.13 15.43
C PRO A 70 8.35 0.55 16.33
N GLY A 71 7.38 -0.18 15.76
CA GLY A 71 6.30 -0.82 16.53
C GLY A 71 5.19 0.10 17.03
N THR A 72 5.28 1.42 16.85
CA THR A 72 4.25 2.36 17.38
C THR A 72 2.99 2.49 16.50
N GLY A 73 2.71 1.54 15.62
CA GLY A 73 1.47 1.56 14.82
C GLY A 73 1.36 2.62 13.72
N LYS A 74 2.46 3.27 13.30
CA LYS A 74 2.43 4.28 12.21
C LYS A 74 1.84 3.74 10.90
N THR A 75 2.40 2.62 10.43
CA THR A 75 1.94 1.95 9.22
C THR A 75 0.48 1.49 9.37
N LEU A 76 0.07 1.08 10.57
CA LEU A 76 -1.31 0.66 10.85
C LEU A 76 -2.30 1.82 10.69
N VAL A 77 -2.00 2.97 11.31
CA VAL A 77 -2.84 4.19 11.20
C VAL A 77 -2.97 4.62 9.74
N VAL A 78 -1.84 4.70 9.03
CA VAL A 78 -1.83 5.11 7.62
C VAL A 78 -2.63 4.14 6.75
N LYS A 79 -2.39 2.82 6.86
CA LYS A 79 -3.14 1.80 6.10
C LYS A 79 -4.64 1.87 6.38
N LYS A 80 -5.04 2.07 7.64
CA LYS A 80 -6.45 2.15 8.02
C LYS A 80 -7.14 3.35 7.39
N VAL A 81 -6.54 4.54 7.48
CA VAL A 81 -7.12 5.76 6.89
C VAL A 81 -7.26 5.61 5.37
N LEU A 82 -6.25 5.07 4.70
CA LEU A 82 -6.31 4.83 3.25
C LEU A 82 -7.39 3.84 2.86
N LYS A 83 -7.51 2.73 3.60
CA LYS A 83 -8.56 1.73 3.38
C LYS A 83 -9.93 2.40 3.47
N GLN A 84 -10.17 3.20 4.49
CA GLN A 84 -11.43 3.94 4.65
C GLN A 84 -11.69 4.95 3.52
N ILE A 85 -10.64 5.62 3.01
CA ILE A 85 -10.77 6.51 1.86
C ILE A 85 -11.12 5.70 0.61
N GLN A 86 -10.41 4.60 0.34
CA GLN A 86 -10.66 3.72 -0.81
C GLN A 86 -12.08 3.15 -0.77
N ASP A 87 -12.51 2.59 0.38
CA ASP A 87 -13.84 2.01 0.57
C ASP A 87 -14.97 3.03 0.29
N ARG A 88 -14.73 4.33 0.56
CA ARG A 88 -15.68 5.42 0.25
C ARG A 88 -15.61 5.86 -1.21
N VAL A 89 -14.43 5.84 -1.80
CA VAL A 89 -14.20 6.23 -3.19
C VAL A 89 -14.80 5.19 -4.15
N ASP A 90 -14.63 3.90 -3.85
CA ASP A 90 -15.15 2.79 -4.66
C ASP A 90 -16.69 2.82 -4.75
N LYS A 91 -17.37 3.33 -3.71
CA LYS A 91 -18.82 3.54 -3.71
C LYS A 91 -19.28 4.69 -4.62
N ASN A 92 -18.40 5.64 -4.91
CA ASN A 92 -18.72 6.89 -5.62
C ASN A 92 -18.27 6.90 -7.09
N SER A 93 -18.01 5.71 -7.68
CA SER A 93 -17.63 5.52 -9.10
C SER A 93 -16.32 6.20 -9.54
N TYR A 94 -15.49 6.67 -8.61
CA TYR A 94 -14.21 7.30 -8.94
C TYR A 94 -13.06 6.32 -8.74
N GLN A 95 -12.12 6.27 -9.69
CA GLN A 95 -10.99 5.35 -9.62
C GLN A 95 -9.77 6.05 -9.01
N ILE A 96 -9.56 5.88 -7.71
CA ILE A 96 -8.28 6.20 -7.05
C ILE A 96 -7.51 4.89 -6.90
N LYS A 97 -6.23 4.91 -7.23
CA LYS A 97 -5.35 3.76 -7.03
C LYS A 97 -4.27 4.11 -6.04
N ILE A 98 -4.43 3.59 -4.83
CA ILE A 98 -3.47 3.75 -3.74
C ILE A 98 -2.41 2.66 -3.86
N THR A 99 -1.14 3.05 -3.82
CA THR A 99 0.02 2.14 -3.95
C THR A 99 0.85 2.23 -2.67
N ILE A 100 1.10 1.10 -2.04
CA ILE A 100 1.84 1.04 -0.77
C ILE A 100 3.05 0.15 -0.97
N THR A 101 4.25 0.71 -0.84
CA THR A 101 5.50 -0.03 -1.03
C THR A 101 6.30 -0.05 0.25
N ASN A 102 6.59 -1.23 0.78
CA ASN A 102 7.46 -1.32 1.96
C ASN A 102 8.94 -1.29 1.54
N ALA A 103 9.53 -0.09 1.54
CA ALA A 103 10.95 0.10 1.25
C ALA A 103 11.92 -0.63 2.20
N LYS A 104 11.47 -1.10 3.38
CA LYS A 104 12.32 -1.92 4.27
C LYS A 104 12.45 -3.36 3.75
N ASP A 105 11.43 -3.86 3.06
CA ASP A 105 11.42 -5.23 2.54
C ASP A 105 12.11 -5.29 1.16
N GLN A 106 12.26 -4.15 0.49
CA GLN A 106 12.95 -4.01 -0.79
C GLN A 106 14.40 -3.57 -0.55
N SER A 107 15.36 -4.44 -0.85
CA SER A 107 16.79 -4.27 -0.54
C SER A 107 17.47 -3.07 -1.22
N ASN A 108 16.90 -2.51 -2.29
CA ASN A 108 17.46 -1.40 -3.05
C ASN A 108 16.38 -0.57 -3.77
N LEU A 109 16.76 0.62 -4.25
CA LEU A 109 15.87 1.53 -5.00
C LEU A 109 15.26 0.86 -6.23
N TYR A 110 16.02 0.02 -6.91
CA TYR A 110 15.55 -0.70 -8.09
C TYR A 110 14.32 -1.56 -7.76
N ASN A 111 14.38 -2.33 -6.68
CA ASN A 111 13.29 -3.19 -6.22
C ASN A 111 12.06 -2.39 -5.77
N VAL A 112 12.26 -1.21 -5.16
CA VAL A 112 11.17 -0.27 -4.83
C VAL A 112 10.47 0.20 -6.11
N LEU A 113 11.23 0.59 -7.14
CA LEU A 113 10.65 1.02 -8.42
C LEU A 113 9.96 -0.13 -9.15
N VAL A 114 10.53 -1.34 -9.11
CA VAL A 114 9.90 -2.52 -9.70
C VAL A 114 8.57 -2.83 -9.01
N ASP A 115 8.55 -2.85 -7.67
CA ASP A 115 7.32 -3.07 -6.90
C ASP A 115 6.26 -2.01 -7.20
N LEU A 116 6.65 -0.74 -7.26
CA LEU A 116 5.77 0.35 -7.67
C LEU A 116 5.23 0.10 -9.08
N GLY A 117 6.09 -0.23 -10.04
CA GLY A 117 5.70 -0.55 -11.41
C GLY A 117 4.71 -1.71 -11.48
N ARG A 118 4.91 -2.77 -10.69
CA ARG A 118 3.97 -3.90 -10.58
C ARG A 118 2.61 -3.45 -10.08
N GLN A 119 2.59 -2.68 -9.00
CA GLN A 119 1.35 -2.16 -8.43
C GLN A 119 0.61 -1.26 -9.43
N LEU A 120 1.33 -0.49 -10.27
CA LEU A 120 0.75 0.30 -11.35
C LEU A 120 0.17 -0.55 -12.49
N GLY A 121 0.60 -1.80 -12.66
CA GLY A 121 0.08 -2.74 -13.65
C GLY A 121 1.11 -3.24 -14.67
N LEU A 122 2.40 -2.90 -14.51
CA LEU A 122 3.47 -3.38 -15.37
C LEU A 122 3.71 -4.89 -15.19
N LYS A 123 3.78 -5.63 -16.30
CA LYS A 123 3.79 -7.11 -16.29
C LYS A 123 5.19 -7.69 -16.39
N SER A 124 5.41 -8.86 -15.76
CA SER A 124 6.74 -9.49 -15.71
C SER A 124 7.10 -10.16 -17.04
N LYS A 125 6.07 -10.70 -17.70
CA LYS A 125 6.17 -11.32 -19.00
C LYS A 125 6.20 -10.25 -20.09
N LYS A 126 6.94 -10.53 -21.16
CA LYS A 126 7.03 -9.64 -22.32
C LYS A 126 5.65 -9.42 -22.91
N THR A 127 5.30 -8.16 -23.13
CA THR A 127 4.05 -7.72 -23.74
C THR A 127 4.32 -7.20 -25.16
N PRO A 128 3.32 -7.17 -26.06
CA PRO A 128 3.48 -6.56 -27.39
C PRO A 128 3.92 -5.10 -27.35
N ASN A 129 3.58 -4.38 -26.27
CA ASN A 129 4.11 -3.06 -25.97
C ASN A 129 5.26 -3.21 -24.97
N ASP A 130 6.50 -2.99 -25.42
CA ASP A 130 7.70 -3.11 -24.57
C ASP A 130 7.67 -2.18 -23.34
N LYS A 131 6.96 -1.04 -23.44
CA LYS A 131 6.83 -0.08 -22.31
C LYS A 131 5.97 -0.62 -21.17
N LEU A 132 5.12 -1.62 -21.42
CA LEU A 132 4.26 -2.25 -20.40
C LEU A 132 4.88 -3.51 -19.77
N TRP A 133 6.02 -3.93 -20.32
CA TRP A 133 6.82 -5.02 -19.79
C TRP A 133 7.82 -4.47 -18.78
N LEU A 134 8.00 -5.17 -17.67
CA LEU A 134 8.97 -4.83 -16.63
C LEU A 134 9.54 -6.15 -16.11
N PRO A 135 10.74 -6.59 -16.47
CA PRO A 135 11.35 -7.79 -15.93
C PRO A 135 11.79 -7.60 -14.47
N SER A 136 12.10 -8.70 -13.77
CA SER A 136 12.63 -8.65 -12.40
C SER A 136 14.02 -8.01 -12.34
N THR A 137 14.82 -8.13 -13.38
CA THR A 137 16.18 -7.56 -13.51
C THR A 137 16.49 -7.24 -14.98
N GLY A 138 17.62 -6.57 -15.24
CA GLY A 138 18.15 -6.37 -16.60
C GLY A 138 17.75 -5.05 -17.27
N LEU A 139 16.91 -4.22 -16.64
CA LEU A 139 16.70 -2.84 -17.05
C LEU A 139 17.53 -1.88 -16.21
N SER A 140 17.90 -0.74 -16.78
CA SER A 140 18.46 0.37 -16.00
C SER A 140 17.36 1.01 -15.15
N ILE A 141 17.76 1.67 -14.04
CA ILE A 141 16.85 2.41 -13.18
C ILE A 141 16.06 3.46 -13.98
N SER A 142 16.74 4.18 -14.88
CA SER A 142 16.13 5.19 -15.76
C SER A 142 15.06 4.60 -16.66
N GLU A 143 15.31 3.41 -17.22
CA GLU A 143 14.33 2.73 -18.09
C GLU A 143 13.12 2.26 -17.29
N VAL A 144 13.32 1.68 -16.10
CA VAL A 144 12.21 1.32 -15.19
C VAL A 144 11.37 2.55 -14.86
N PHE A 145 12.02 3.68 -14.53
CA PHE A 145 11.36 4.94 -14.23
C PHE A 145 10.55 5.49 -15.41
N ASN A 146 11.12 5.45 -16.63
CA ASN A 146 10.43 5.89 -17.85
C ASN A 146 9.18 5.05 -18.15
N ARG A 147 9.24 3.73 -17.92
CA ARG A 147 8.07 2.84 -18.09
C ARG A 147 6.96 3.12 -17.07
N ILE A 148 7.34 3.44 -15.83
CA ILE A 148 6.42 3.89 -14.78
C ILE A 148 5.74 5.19 -15.20
N LEU A 149 6.51 6.20 -15.64
CA LEU A 149 5.98 7.48 -16.12
C LEU A 149 4.99 7.29 -17.27
N TYR A 150 5.38 6.51 -18.28
CA TYR A 150 4.52 6.18 -19.42
C TYR A 150 3.20 5.54 -18.98
N THR A 151 3.25 4.66 -17.98
CA THR A 151 2.06 4.00 -17.44
C THR A 151 1.16 4.99 -16.70
N ILE A 152 1.74 5.91 -15.92
CA ILE A 152 1.00 6.95 -15.20
C ILE A 152 0.30 7.91 -16.18
N GLU A 153 1.00 8.36 -17.23
CA GLU A 153 0.44 9.25 -18.25
C GLU A 153 -0.73 8.62 -19.00
N LYS A 154 -0.62 7.34 -19.34
CA LYS A 154 -1.68 6.61 -20.04
C LYS A 154 -2.94 6.47 -19.18
N ILE A 155 -2.78 6.45 -17.86
CA ILE A 155 -3.87 6.16 -16.92
C ILE A 155 -4.75 7.39 -16.62
N LYS A 156 -4.48 8.59 -17.19
CA LYS A 156 -5.23 9.89 -17.22
C LYS A 156 -6.27 10.25 -16.11
N SER A 157 -7.11 9.32 -15.68
CA SER A 157 -8.17 9.44 -14.67
C SER A 157 -7.78 8.98 -13.26
N THR A 158 -6.65 8.27 -13.07
CA THR A 158 -6.30 7.68 -11.76
C THR A 158 -5.25 8.51 -11.02
N ARG A 159 -5.55 8.90 -9.77
CA ARG A 159 -4.57 9.51 -8.86
C ARG A 159 -3.81 8.44 -8.10
N PHE A 160 -2.48 8.55 -8.09
CA PHE A 160 -1.59 7.64 -7.38
C PHE A 160 -1.08 8.27 -6.10
N LEU A 161 -1.21 7.55 -4.99
CA LEU A 161 -0.56 7.89 -3.73
C LEU A 161 0.45 6.78 -3.42
N LEU A 162 1.72 7.16 -3.28
CA LEU A 162 2.80 6.27 -2.87
C LEU A 162 3.11 6.47 -1.39
N LEU A 163 3.13 5.39 -0.62
CA LEU A 163 3.55 5.42 0.78
C LEU A 163 4.65 4.41 1.03
N THR A 164 5.82 4.92 1.43
CA THR A 164 7.02 4.13 1.71
C THR A 164 7.36 4.11 3.20
N LYS A 165 7.84 2.96 3.70
CA LYS A 165 8.33 2.79 5.08
C LYS A 165 9.71 3.43 5.32
N LEU A 166 10.35 3.94 4.27
CA LEU A 166 11.47 4.88 4.34
C LEU A 166 11.01 6.17 3.67
N ILE A 167 10.97 7.25 4.45
CA ILE A 167 11.19 8.65 4.07
C ILE A 167 10.91 8.99 2.59
N ILE A 168 9.87 9.82 2.39
CA ILE A 168 9.71 10.75 1.25
C ILE A 168 10.33 10.24 -0.07
N LEU A 169 9.52 9.64 -0.95
CA LEU A 169 9.93 9.54 -2.34
C LEU A 169 8.76 9.75 -3.30
N LEU A 170 8.14 10.93 -3.26
CA LEU A 170 7.26 11.37 -4.35
C LEU A 170 7.35 12.87 -4.66
N ASN A 171 8.50 13.50 -4.39
CA ASN A 171 8.77 14.85 -4.89
C ASN A 171 9.41 14.84 -6.30
N LEU A 172 9.91 13.70 -6.79
CA LEU A 172 10.49 13.58 -8.13
C LEU A 172 9.46 13.24 -9.21
N LEU A 173 8.44 12.43 -8.88
CA LEU A 173 7.43 12.01 -9.86
C LEU A 173 6.32 13.05 -10.08
N ILE A 174 5.89 13.77 -9.04
CA ILE A 174 4.81 14.77 -9.16
C ILE A 174 5.31 16.13 -9.65
N LYS A 175 6.53 16.57 -9.28
CA LYS A 175 7.07 17.83 -9.82
C LYS A 175 7.28 17.73 -11.33
N GLN A 176 7.84 16.62 -11.83
CA GLN A 176 8.02 16.44 -13.27
C GLN A 176 6.67 16.29 -13.99
N ALA A 177 5.73 15.50 -13.46
CA ALA A 177 4.40 15.38 -14.07
C ALA A 177 3.63 16.71 -14.10
N ARG A 178 3.71 17.54 -13.05
CA ARG A 178 3.08 18.88 -13.04
C ARG A 178 3.66 19.79 -14.12
N THR A 179 4.98 19.76 -14.36
CA THR A 179 5.60 20.60 -15.41
C THR A 179 5.06 20.26 -16.80
N TYR A 180 4.78 18.99 -17.09
CA TYR A 180 4.17 18.58 -18.36
C TYR A 180 2.67 18.93 -18.46
N PHE A 181 1.92 18.86 -17.36
CA PHE A 181 0.49 19.20 -17.38
C PHE A 181 0.22 20.71 -17.50
N THR A 182 1.07 21.59 -16.96
CA THR A 182 0.91 23.04 -17.17
C THR A 182 1.28 23.49 -18.59
N GLN A 183 2.10 22.74 -19.33
CA GLN A 183 2.42 23.08 -20.73
C GLN A 183 1.31 22.64 -21.71
N SER A 184 0.47 21.66 -21.34
CA SER A 184 -0.62 21.17 -22.21
C SER A 184 -1.95 21.95 -22.07
N GLN A 185 -2.05 22.89 -21.13
CA GLN A 185 -3.27 23.69 -20.87
C GLN A 185 -3.09 25.18 -21.23
N GLY A 186 -2.04 25.51 -21.98
CA GLY A 186 -1.69 26.88 -22.38
C GLY A 186 -1.78 27.16 -23.88
N GLN A 187 -2.61 26.42 -24.62
CA GLN A 187 -2.96 26.76 -26.01
C GLN A 187 -4.44 26.49 -26.26
N THR A 188 -5.25 27.50 -25.98
CA THR A 188 -6.44 27.92 -26.75
C THR A 188 -6.68 29.37 -26.41
#